data_AF-A0A2K5RY58-F1
#
_entry.id   AF-A0A2K5RY58-F1
#
_cell.length_a   1.000
_cell.length_b   1.000
_cell.length_c   1.000
_cell.angle_alpha   90.00
_cell.angle_beta   90.00
_cell.angle_gamma   90.00
#
_symmetry.space_group_name_H-M   'P 1'
#
loop_
_entity.id
_entity.type
_entity.pdbx_description
1 polymer ?
#
loop_
_entity_poly.entity_id
_entity_poly.type
_entity_poly.pdbx_seq_one_letter_code
_entity_poly.pdbx_strand_id
1 'polypeptide(L)'
;MSSLLEYALRMSLLSARLFGEVARPTDSKSMKVVKLFSELPLAKKKETYGWYPDHHAYSGLYEHQDIMDEQKQLKKLHEKGKPKKGEGKRGAKKK
;
A
#
# COMPACT_ATOMS: atom_id res chain seq x y z
N MET A 1 -15.45 -0.40 -44.37
CA MET A 1 -16.34 -0.24 -43.21
C MET A 1 -17.76 -0.36 -43.73
N SER A 2 -18.35 -1.54 -43.67
CA SER A 2 -19.77 -1.71 -44.04
C SER A 2 -20.59 -0.78 -43.14
N SER A 3 -21.24 0.20 -43.77
CA SER A 3 -22.08 1.18 -43.10
C SER A 3 -23.17 0.45 -42.33
N LEU A 4 -23.06 0.40 -41.01
CA LEU A 4 -24.19 0.05 -40.17
C LEU A 4 -25.37 0.93 -40.58
N LEU A 5 -26.53 0.32 -40.80
CA LEU A 5 -27.76 1.04 -41.08
C LEU A 5 -27.96 2.11 -40.00
N GLU A 6 -28.37 3.30 -40.40
CA GLU A 6 -28.54 4.45 -39.50
C GLU A 6 -29.41 4.11 -38.28
N TYR A 7 -30.42 3.26 -38.48
CA TYR A 7 -31.26 2.71 -37.41
C TYR A 7 -30.46 1.94 -36.34
N ALA A 8 -29.52 1.08 -36.75
CA ALA A 8 -28.72 0.29 -35.82
C ALA A 8 -27.83 1.18 -34.93
N LEU A 9 -27.29 2.27 -35.48
CA LEU A 9 -26.55 3.28 -34.72
C LEU A 9 -27.45 4.01 -33.72
N ARG A 10 -28.68 4.38 -34.12
CA ARG A 10 -29.64 5.02 -33.20
C ARG A 10 -30.02 4.07 -32.06
N MET A 11 -30.21 2.78 -32.36
CA MET A 11 -30.53 1.77 -31.35
C MET A 11 -29.37 1.52 -30.38
N SER A 12 -28.12 1.48 -30.85
CA SER A 12 -26.95 1.31 -29.96
C SER A 12 -26.70 2.53 -29.06
N LEU A 13 -26.94 3.74 -29.57
CA LEU A 13 -26.87 4.96 -28.77
C LEU A 13 -27.97 5.00 -27.70
N LEU A 14 -29.19 4.56 -28.05
CA LEU A 14 -30.31 4.49 -27.13
C LEU A 14 -30.05 3.47 -26.01
N SER A 15 -29.59 2.27 -26.34
CA SER A 15 -29.25 1.26 -25.33
C SER A 15 -28.15 1.74 -24.40
N ALA A 16 -27.08 2.36 -24.94
CA ALA A 16 -26.00 2.90 -24.13
C ALA A 16 -26.50 3.96 -23.14
N ARG A 17 -27.43 4.82 -23.54
CA ARG A 17 -28.03 5.82 -22.62
C ARG A 17 -28.92 5.18 -21.56
N LEU A 18 -29.72 4.16 -21.91
CA LEU A 18 -30.59 3.47 -20.98
C LEU A 18 -29.81 2.73 -19.89
N PHE A 19 -28.70 2.09 -20.27
CA PHE A 19 -27.85 1.33 -19.35
C PHE A 19 -26.74 2.15 -18.69
N GLY A 20 -26.65 3.46 -18.96
CA GLY A 20 -25.64 4.35 -18.39
C GLY A 20 -24.22 4.09 -18.92
N GLU A 21 -24.10 3.45 -20.08
CA GLU A 21 -22.84 3.25 -20.79
C GLU A 21 -22.43 4.49 -21.59
N VAL A 22 -21.25 4.46 -22.20
CA VAL A 22 -20.71 5.58 -22.96
C VAL A 22 -21.46 5.75 -24.28
N ALA A 23 -22.42 6.66 -24.31
CA ALA A 23 -23.25 6.92 -25.49
C ALA A 23 -22.57 7.76 -26.58
N ARG A 24 -21.44 8.41 -26.31
CA ARG A 24 -20.71 9.16 -27.35
C ARG A 24 -19.66 8.25 -27.98
N PRO A 25 -19.47 8.28 -29.31
CA PRO A 25 -18.33 7.60 -29.92
C PRO A 25 -17.06 8.22 -29.34
N THR A 26 -16.29 7.42 -28.62
CA THR A 26 -15.13 7.87 -27.86
C THR A 26 -13.92 7.04 -28.26
N ASP A 27 -12.74 7.65 -28.33
CA ASP A 27 -11.51 6.96 -28.71
C ASP A 27 -11.15 5.85 -27.71
N SER A 28 -10.42 4.84 -28.19
CA SER A 28 -9.92 3.74 -27.36
C SER A 28 -9.04 4.21 -26.20
N LYS A 29 -8.28 5.31 -26.38
CA LYS A 29 -7.47 5.93 -25.33
C LYS A 29 -8.33 6.54 -24.20
N SER A 30 -9.42 7.22 -24.56
CA SER A 30 -10.35 7.84 -23.59
C SER A 30 -11.20 6.81 -22.83
N MET A 31 -11.50 5.66 -23.43
CA MET A 31 -12.17 4.56 -22.73
C MET A 31 -11.36 4.03 -21.53
N LYS A 32 -10.05 4.31 -21.46
CA LYS A 32 -9.22 4.02 -20.27
C LYS A 32 -9.74 4.76 -19.03
N VAL A 33 -10.22 5.99 -19.18
CA VAL A 33 -10.71 6.80 -18.04
C VAL A 33 -11.95 6.15 -17.42
N VAL A 34 -12.85 5.65 -18.27
CA VAL A 34 -14.05 4.91 -17.82
C VAL A 34 -13.64 3.70 -17.00
N LYS A 35 -12.65 2.92 -17.48
CA LYS A 35 -12.12 1.75 -16.76
C LYS A 35 -11.46 2.11 -15.42
N LEU A 36 -10.72 3.22 -15.38
CA LEU A 36 -10.05 3.70 -14.16
C LEU A 36 -11.04 4.07 -13.05
N PHE A 37 -12.23 4.55 -13.41
CA PHE A 37 -13.27 4.92 -12.44
C PHE A 37 -14.30 3.82 -12.20
N SER A 38 -14.44 2.85 -13.11
CA SER A 38 -15.28 1.67 -12.87
C SER A 38 -14.64 0.70 -11.87
N GLU A 39 -13.31 0.65 -11.82
CA GLU A 39 -12.57 -0.23 -10.92
C GLU A 39 -12.03 0.51 -9.68
N LEU A 40 -11.87 -0.22 -8.58
CA LEU A 40 -11.19 0.32 -7.41
C LEU A 40 -9.68 0.45 -7.72
N PRO A 41 -9.07 1.63 -7.52
CA PRO A 41 -7.64 1.82 -7.76
C PRO A 41 -6.83 0.90 -6.85
N LEU A 42 -5.71 0.38 -7.38
CA LEU A 42 -4.86 -0.61 -6.70
C LEU A 42 -4.50 -0.19 -5.27
N ALA A 43 -4.11 1.07 -5.05
CA ALA A 43 -3.75 1.58 -3.73
C ALA A 43 -4.86 1.49 -2.67
N LYS A 44 -6.13 1.51 -3.09
CA LYS A 44 -7.28 1.40 -2.19
C LYS A 44 -7.72 -0.05 -1.95
N LYS A 45 -7.12 -1.03 -2.63
CA LYS A 45 -7.43 -2.44 -2.39
C LYS A 45 -6.92 -2.84 -1.02
N LYS A 46 -7.75 -3.56 -0.26
CA LYS A 46 -7.42 -4.05 1.09
C LYS A 46 -6.16 -4.90 1.12
N GLU A 47 -5.94 -5.66 0.06
CA GLU A 47 -4.73 -6.46 -0.16
C GLU A 47 -3.46 -5.59 -0.21
N THR A 48 -3.58 -4.36 -0.71
CA THR A 48 -2.43 -3.45 -0.86
C THR A 48 -2.13 -2.71 0.43
N TYR A 49 -3.11 -2.01 1.03
CA TYR A 49 -2.85 -1.22 2.23
C TYR A 49 -2.82 -2.08 3.52
N GLY A 50 -3.52 -3.21 3.53
CA GLY A 50 -3.55 -4.16 4.64
C GLY A 50 -2.52 -5.28 4.54
N TRP A 51 -1.50 -5.10 3.69
CA TRP A 51 -0.49 -6.13 3.43
C TRP A 51 0.29 -6.53 4.69
N TYR A 52 0.68 -5.54 5.50
CA TYR A 52 1.32 -5.77 6.79
C TYR A 52 0.29 -5.72 7.92
N PRO A 53 0.20 -6.76 8.76
CA PRO A 53 -0.53 -6.68 10.01
C PRO A 53 0.01 -5.56 10.90
N ASP A 54 -0.84 -4.99 11.76
CA ASP A 54 -0.42 -3.94 12.68
C ASP A 54 0.54 -4.52 13.74
N HIS A 55 1.83 -4.29 13.56
CA HIS A 55 2.88 -4.75 14.46
C HIS A 55 2.76 -4.19 15.89
N HIS A 56 2.07 -3.07 16.09
CA HIS A 56 1.83 -2.53 17.43
C HIS A 56 0.74 -3.31 18.19
N ALA A 57 -0.16 -3.96 17.48
CA ALA A 57 -1.19 -4.82 18.07
C ALA A 57 -0.64 -6.16 18.56
N TYR A 58 0.49 -6.62 18.01
CA TYR A 58 1.17 -7.81 18.49
C TYR A 58 2.05 -7.47 19.69
N SER A 59 1.52 -7.59 20.90
CA SER A 59 2.36 -7.75 22.08
C SER A 59 3.09 -9.09 21.94
N GLY A 60 4.40 -9.06 21.71
CA GLY A 60 5.22 -10.26 21.53
C GLY A 60 5.04 -11.26 22.68
N LEU A 61 5.35 -12.54 22.40
CA LEU A 61 5.45 -13.56 23.45
C LEU A 61 6.39 -13.02 24.54
N TYR A 62 5.86 -12.85 25.75
CA TYR A 62 6.53 -12.19 26.87
C TYR A 62 7.94 -12.75 27.12
N GLU A 63 8.13 -14.05 26.90
CA GLU A 63 9.39 -14.76 27.14
C GLU A 63 10.58 -14.26 26.28
N HIS A 64 10.34 -13.80 25.04
CA HIS A 64 11.43 -13.26 24.21
C HIS A 64 12.00 -11.97 24.81
N GLN A 65 11.15 -11.15 25.40
CA GLN A 65 11.56 -9.90 26.01
C GLN A 65 12.37 -10.15 27.29
N ASP A 66 11.95 -11.11 28.10
CA ASP A 66 12.62 -11.49 29.35
C ASP A 66 14.04 -12.00 29.10
N ILE A 67 14.20 -12.93 28.15
CA ILE A 67 15.52 -13.46 27.75
C ILE A 67 16.44 -12.33 27.24
N MET A 68 15.89 -11.41 26.44
CA MET A 68 16.65 -10.26 25.95
C MET A 68 17.09 -9.33 27.08
N ASP A 69 16.26 -9.14 28.10
CA ASP A 69 16.53 -8.25 29.20
C ASP A 69 17.55 -8.83 30.19
N GLU A 70 17.48 -10.13 30.48
CA GLU A 70 18.53 -10.84 31.24
C GLU A 70 19.89 -10.75 30.55
N GLN A 71 19.95 -10.99 29.23
CA GLN A 71 21.20 -10.85 28.47
C GLN A 71 21.73 -9.42 28.47
N LYS A 72 20.85 -8.41 28.43
CA LYS A 72 21.27 -7.00 28.55
C LYS A 72 21.84 -6.71 29.93
N GLN A 73 21.27 -7.28 30.99
CA GLN A 73 21.79 -7.13 32.35
C GLN A 73 23.19 -7.75 32.48
N LEU A 74 23.38 -8.99 32.02
CA LEU A 74 24.70 -9.64 32.02
C LEU A 74 25.75 -8.86 31.22
N LYS A 75 25.37 -8.31 30.05
CA LYS A 75 26.27 -7.47 29.25
C LYS A 75 26.66 -6.17 29.96
N LYS A 76 25.77 -5.58 30.76
CA LYS A 76 26.09 -4.41 31.58
C LYS A 76 27.08 -4.75 32.70
N LEU A 77 26.91 -5.89 33.36
CA LEU A 77 27.84 -6.38 34.38
C LEU A 77 29.24 -6.64 33.81
N HIS A 78 29.31 -7.13 32.57
CA HIS A 78 30.57 -7.31 31.86
C HIS A 78 31.12 -6.01 31.22
N GLU A 79 30.59 -4.83 31.56
CA GLU A 79 30.97 -3.51 31.03
C GLU A 79 30.84 -3.38 29.49
N LYS A 80 30.18 -4.34 28.85
CA LYS A 80 29.89 -4.38 27.40
C LYS A 80 28.52 -3.76 27.11
N GLY A 81 28.06 -2.84 27.97
CA GLY A 81 26.82 -2.10 27.80
C GLY A 81 26.87 -1.14 26.60
N LYS A 82 25.70 -0.77 26.08
CA LYS A 82 25.61 0.29 25.06
C LYS A 82 26.06 1.61 25.72
N PRO A 83 27.08 2.32 25.18
CA PRO A 83 27.51 3.61 25.72
C PRO A 83 26.38 4.64 25.60
N LYS A 84 26.42 5.70 26.43
CA LYS A 84 25.45 6.78 26.31
C LYS A 84 25.56 7.42 24.92
N LYS A 85 24.43 7.85 24.37
CA LYS A 85 24.35 8.50 23.07
C LYS A 85 25.27 9.72 23.06
N GLY A 86 26.32 9.71 22.23
CA GLY A 86 27.35 10.77 22.15
C GLY A 86 28.70 10.40 22.79
N GLU A 87 28.74 9.48 23.75
CA GLU A 87 29.96 9.00 24.42
C GLU A 87 30.59 7.78 23.73
N GLY A 88 30.19 7.52 22.49
CA GLY A 88 30.78 6.45 21.69
C GLY A 88 32.28 6.68 21.43
N LYS A 89 32.95 5.70 20.84
CA LYS A 89 34.40 5.74 20.57
C LYS A 89 34.90 7.02 19.87
N ARG A 90 34.04 7.69 19.10
CA ARG A 90 34.35 8.97 18.44
C ARG A 90 34.33 10.18 19.40
N GLY A 91 33.48 10.17 20.43
CA GLY A 91 33.44 11.21 21.46
C GLY A 91 34.67 11.16 22.38
N ALA A 92 35.14 9.94 22.70
CA ALA A 92 36.35 9.75 23.51
C ALA A 92 37.64 10.23 22.82
N LYS A 93 37.70 10.20 21.49
CA LYS A 93 38.86 10.63 20.70
C LYS A 93 38.97 12.15 20.50
N LYS A 94 37.95 12.93 20.88
CA LYS A 94 37.92 14.39 20.72
C LYS A 94 38.39 15.16 21.98
N LYS A 95 38.89 14.46 23.00
CA LYS A 95 39.54 15.05 24.17
C LYS A 95 41.05 14.99 24.03
#